data_AF-A0A1A7BX29-F1
#
_entry.id   AF-A0A1A7BX29-F1
#
_cell.length_a   1.000
_cell.length_b   1.000
_cell.length_c   1.000
_cell.angle_alpha   90.00
_cell.angle_beta   90.00
_cell.angle_gamma   90.00
#
_symmetry.space_group_name_H-M   'P 1'
#
loop_
_entity.id
_entity.type
_entity.pdbx_description
1 polymer ?
#
loop_
_entity_poly.entity_id
_entity_poly.type
_entity_poly.pdbx_seq_one_letter_code
_entity_poly.pdbx_strand_id
1 'polypeptide(L)'
;MAVTPLAALHRKLFDETSGVKFAVLKDRLIKKFGETDRVAVLDILMAYARDGQLLHWRSSLVNEIVKLMEPQELPDFFNWAVTMPDLAYWGIDGLLKSRGKDAYDSVVALAMSSDLRLDVRAKAVKSLAMLSRQPFDAGLSPDPGHWKADSLPLGDVLAWQRAGYPDGAGHAPPATHASLEAPETVLEKAAARLAKKLAAKRKKKHDPARPSNWLVIASPADLAAIDARWTLPSHYRDFLARFSPLRVYIDSQRYFQGLHLYGASELLKAQHGYSYNPVDQEAIANWPAHYVVIADAGADPYCLDLSAIAGGDAPVYTAEHGRGAWEFARHADSFADFLKEVAQA
;
A
#
# COMPACT_ATOMS: atom_id res chain seq x y z
N MET A 1 -38.78 -6.88 -26.13
CA MET A 1 -38.57 -7.08 -24.68
C MET A 1 -37.56 -6.05 -24.21
N ALA A 2 -37.81 -5.34 -23.11
CA ALA A 2 -36.86 -4.37 -22.57
C ALA A 2 -35.59 -5.10 -22.11
N VAL A 3 -34.42 -4.70 -22.63
CA VAL A 3 -33.13 -5.25 -22.19
C VAL A 3 -32.93 -4.81 -20.74
N THR A 4 -32.67 -5.76 -19.83
CA THR A 4 -32.40 -5.42 -18.43
C THR A 4 -31.17 -4.51 -18.35
N PRO A 5 -31.12 -3.57 -17.39
CA PRO A 5 -29.98 -2.65 -17.25
C PRO A 5 -28.62 -3.35 -17.23
N LEU A 6 -28.56 -4.54 -16.64
CA LEU A 6 -27.36 -5.38 -16.56
C LEU A 6 -26.97 -5.97 -17.92
N ALA A 7 -27.91 -6.53 -18.69
CA ALA A 7 -27.65 -7.05 -20.02
C ALA A 7 -27.21 -5.95 -21.00
N ALA A 8 -27.74 -4.73 -20.85
CA ALA A 8 -27.31 -3.58 -21.64
C ALA A 8 -25.86 -3.16 -21.31
N LEU A 9 -25.45 -3.22 -20.05
CA LEU A 9 -24.07 -2.94 -19.64
C LEU A 9 -23.10 -4.03 -20.10
N HIS A 10 -23.48 -5.30 -19.99
CA HIS A 10 -22.71 -6.43 -20.50
C HIS A 10 -22.36 -6.21 -21.98
N ARG A 11 -23.36 -5.99 -22.84
CA ARG A 11 -23.13 -5.76 -24.27
C ARG A 11 -22.23 -4.56 -24.54
N LYS A 12 -22.49 -3.42 -23.88
CA LYS A 12 -21.68 -2.21 -24.04
C LYS A 12 -20.22 -2.44 -23.64
N LEU A 13 -19.98 -3.22 -22.59
CA LEU A 13 -18.63 -3.54 -22.12
C LEU A 13 -17.84 -4.32 -23.18
N PHE A 14 -18.48 -5.31 -23.82
CA PHE A 14 -17.86 -6.15 -24.87
C PHE A 14 -17.64 -5.41 -26.18
N ASP A 15 -18.56 -4.52 -26.56
CA ASP A 15 -18.46 -3.73 -27.79
C ASP A 15 -17.46 -2.55 -27.66
N GLU A 16 -17.03 -2.19 -26.44
CA GLU A 16 -16.18 -1.02 -26.19
C GLU A 16 -14.72 -1.24 -26.59
N THR A 17 -14.15 -0.25 -27.28
CA THR A 17 -12.78 -0.26 -27.82
C THR A 17 -11.88 0.80 -27.17
N SER A 18 -12.46 1.79 -26.48
CA SER A 18 -11.74 2.79 -25.71
C SER A 18 -11.51 2.31 -24.28
N GLY A 19 -10.24 2.19 -23.88
CA GLY A 19 -9.88 1.82 -22.51
C GLY A 19 -10.44 2.76 -21.43
N VAL A 20 -10.53 4.07 -21.72
CA VAL A 20 -11.10 5.05 -20.79
C VAL A 20 -12.61 4.80 -20.58
N LYS A 21 -13.36 4.61 -21.68
CA LYS A 21 -14.80 4.32 -21.57
C LYS A 21 -15.05 2.95 -20.96
N PHE A 22 -14.20 1.97 -21.27
CA PHE A 22 -14.24 0.65 -20.66
C PHE A 22 -14.11 0.73 -19.14
N ALA A 23 -13.14 1.50 -18.63
CA ALA A 23 -12.97 1.72 -17.20
C ALA A 23 -14.24 2.28 -16.54
N VAL A 24 -14.84 3.30 -17.16
CA VAL A 24 -16.10 3.91 -16.67
C VAL A 24 -17.25 2.91 -16.66
N LEU A 25 -17.37 2.07 -17.69
CA LEU A 25 -18.41 1.04 -17.78
C LEU A 25 -18.22 -0.05 -16.72
N LYS A 26 -16.98 -0.54 -16.56
CA LYS A 26 -16.58 -1.49 -15.52
C LYS A 26 -16.91 -0.97 -14.13
N ASP A 27 -16.51 0.27 -13.81
CA ASP A 27 -16.75 0.86 -12.50
C ASP A 27 -18.25 1.05 -12.23
N ARG A 28 -19.02 1.44 -13.25
CA ARG A 28 -20.47 1.54 -13.16
C ARG A 28 -21.12 0.18 -12.91
N LEU A 29 -20.65 -0.87 -13.59
CA LEU A 29 -21.15 -2.24 -13.41
C LEU A 29 -20.94 -2.69 -11.95
N ILE A 30 -19.71 -2.58 -11.45
CA ILE A 30 -19.35 -3.01 -10.09
C ILE A 30 -20.09 -2.16 -9.04
N LYS A 31 -20.06 -0.83 -9.16
CA LYS A 31 -20.65 0.07 -8.15
C LYS A 31 -22.17 -0.06 -8.05
N LYS A 32 -22.85 -0.30 -9.17
CA LYS A 32 -24.32 -0.34 -9.20
C LYS A 32 -24.90 -1.71 -8.92
N PHE A 33 -24.20 -2.78 -9.30
CA PHE A 33 -24.74 -4.15 -9.29
C PHE A 33 -23.87 -5.14 -8.51
N GLY A 34 -22.68 -4.75 -8.04
CA GLY A 34 -21.76 -5.65 -7.35
C GLY A 34 -22.29 -6.16 -6.01
N GLU A 35 -23.18 -5.41 -5.34
CA GLU A 35 -23.83 -5.86 -4.10
C GLU A 35 -25.13 -6.62 -4.37
N THR A 36 -25.97 -6.14 -5.30
CA THR A 36 -27.33 -6.69 -5.53
C THR A 36 -27.36 -7.88 -6.49
N ASP A 37 -26.45 -7.92 -7.46
CA ASP A 37 -26.41 -8.89 -8.56
C ASP A 37 -24.99 -9.48 -8.73
N ARG A 38 -24.28 -9.65 -7.60
CA ARG A 38 -22.86 -10.02 -7.51
C ARG A 38 -22.46 -11.17 -8.43
N VAL A 39 -23.23 -12.26 -8.43
CA VAL A 39 -22.95 -13.46 -9.25
C VAL A 39 -22.98 -13.12 -10.74
N ALA A 40 -24.01 -12.40 -11.20
CA ALA A 40 -24.11 -12.02 -12.61
C ALA A 40 -23.02 -11.01 -13.01
N VAL A 41 -22.60 -10.12 -12.10
CA VAL A 41 -21.43 -9.26 -12.32
C VAL A 41 -20.16 -10.10 -12.47
N LEU A 42 -19.92 -11.07 -11.58
CA LEU A 42 -18.78 -11.98 -11.66
C LEU A 42 -18.75 -12.72 -13.01
N ASP A 43 -19.90 -13.24 -13.46
CA ASP A 43 -20.00 -13.93 -14.75
C ASP A 43 -19.61 -13.03 -15.93
N ILE A 44 -20.08 -11.77 -15.93
CA ILE A 44 -19.72 -10.79 -16.96
C ILE A 44 -18.21 -10.50 -16.94
N LEU A 45 -17.63 -10.29 -15.76
CA LEU A 45 -16.20 -10.00 -15.63
C LEU A 45 -15.34 -11.20 -16.03
N MET A 46 -15.72 -12.41 -15.64
CA MET A 46 -15.04 -13.65 -16.02
C MET A 46 -15.09 -13.88 -17.53
N ALA A 47 -16.25 -13.67 -18.15
CA ALA A 47 -16.40 -13.78 -19.60
C ALA A 47 -15.50 -12.75 -20.32
N TYR A 48 -15.44 -11.51 -19.84
CA TYR A 48 -14.58 -10.51 -20.47
C TYR A 48 -13.09 -10.82 -20.25
N ALA A 49 -12.70 -11.32 -19.07
CA ALA A 49 -11.32 -11.75 -18.82
C ALA A 49 -10.88 -12.88 -19.77
N ARG A 50 -11.80 -13.76 -20.19
CA ARG A 50 -11.56 -14.82 -21.18
C ARG A 50 -11.49 -14.28 -22.61
N ASP A 51 -12.49 -13.50 -23.01
CA ASP A 51 -12.79 -13.28 -24.43
C ASP A 51 -12.77 -11.80 -24.86
N GLY A 52 -12.67 -10.86 -23.92
CA GLY A 52 -12.81 -9.43 -24.17
C GLY A 52 -11.70 -8.86 -25.07
N GLN A 53 -12.03 -7.95 -25.99
CA GLN A 53 -11.07 -7.47 -26.99
C GLN A 53 -9.91 -6.62 -26.43
N LEU A 54 -10.10 -5.94 -25.28
CA LEU A 54 -9.06 -5.11 -24.69
C LEU A 54 -8.13 -5.94 -23.79
N LEU A 55 -7.09 -6.51 -24.38
CA LEU A 55 -6.16 -7.44 -23.70
C LEU A 55 -5.58 -6.90 -22.39
N HIS A 56 -5.11 -5.64 -22.39
CA HIS A 56 -4.54 -5.01 -21.19
C HIS A 56 -5.53 -4.88 -20.02
N TRP A 57 -6.85 -4.82 -20.31
CA TRP A 57 -7.88 -4.78 -19.27
C TRP A 57 -8.17 -6.16 -18.69
N ARG A 58 -7.97 -7.25 -19.43
CA ARG A 58 -8.27 -8.62 -18.96
C ARG A 58 -7.58 -8.92 -17.63
N SER A 59 -6.29 -8.59 -17.51
CA SER A 59 -5.51 -8.78 -16.29
C SER A 59 -6.05 -7.95 -15.11
N SER A 60 -6.39 -6.67 -15.36
CA SER A 60 -6.99 -5.79 -14.36
C SER A 60 -8.33 -6.32 -13.83
N LEU A 61 -9.15 -6.93 -14.69
CA LEU A 61 -10.43 -7.53 -14.28
C LEU A 61 -10.27 -8.71 -13.34
N VAL A 62 -9.22 -9.53 -13.49
CA VAL A 62 -8.96 -10.65 -12.57
C VAL A 62 -8.83 -10.14 -11.14
N ASN A 63 -8.15 -9.00 -10.91
CA ASN A 63 -8.08 -8.38 -9.60
C ASN A 63 -9.46 -7.92 -9.08
N GLU A 64 -10.31 -7.37 -9.94
CA GLU A 64 -11.68 -6.98 -9.54
C GLU A 64 -12.54 -8.19 -9.18
N ILE A 65 -12.41 -9.30 -9.92
CA ILE A 65 -13.07 -10.57 -9.62
C ILE A 65 -12.61 -11.07 -8.24
N VAL A 66 -11.30 -11.04 -7.95
CA VAL A 66 -10.75 -11.42 -6.64
C VAL A 66 -11.31 -10.58 -5.50
N LYS A 67 -11.52 -9.27 -5.70
CA LYS A 67 -12.13 -8.40 -4.68
C LYS A 67 -13.61 -8.72 -4.46
N LEU A 68 -14.34 -9.07 -5.52
CA LEU A 68 -15.79 -9.25 -5.50
C LEU A 68 -16.24 -10.68 -5.11
N MET A 69 -15.42 -11.69 -5.37
CA MET A 69 -15.72 -13.07 -4.97
C MET A 69 -15.69 -13.23 -3.44
N GLU A 70 -16.41 -14.21 -2.92
CA GLU A 70 -16.25 -14.70 -1.56
C GLU A 70 -15.22 -15.85 -1.50
N PRO A 71 -14.64 -16.15 -0.33
CA PRO A 71 -13.78 -17.31 -0.18
C PRO A 71 -14.46 -18.59 -0.66
N GLN A 72 -13.69 -19.51 -1.26
CA GLN A 72 -14.17 -20.79 -1.80
C GLN A 72 -15.03 -20.72 -3.08
N GLU A 73 -15.17 -19.55 -3.71
CA GLU A 73 -15.85 -19.42 -5.00
C GLU A 73 -14.88 -19.49 -6.19
N LEU A 74 -15.41 -19.84 -7.37
CA LEU A 74 -14.72 -19.75 -8.66
C LEU A 74 -13.37 -20.51 -8.80
N PRO A 75 -13.16 -21.70 -8.19
CA PRO A 75 -11.88 -22.40 -8.25
C PRO A 75 -11.47 -22.73 -9.70
N ASP A 76 -12.42 -23.11 -10.56
CA ASP A 76 -12.14 -23.46 -11.97
C ASP A 76 -11.66 -22.27 -12.78
N PHE A 77 -12.21 -21.08 -12.52
CA PHE A 77 -11.76 -19.86 -13.19
C PHE A 77 -10.32 -19.53 -12.80
N PHE A 78 -9.96 -19.62 -11.52
CA PHE A 78 -8.60 -19.29 -11.09
C PHE A 78 -7.59 -20.38 -11.40
N ASN A 79 -7.98 -21.66 -11.39
CA ASN A 79 -7.16 -22.75 -11.93
C ASN A 79 -6.80 -22.49 -13.41
N TRP A 80 -7.76 -22.03 -14.22
CA TRP A 80 -7.50 -21.60 -15.59
C TRP A 80 -6.63 -20.34 -15.65
N ALA A 81 -6.96 -19.30 -14.89
CA ALA A 81 -6.28 -18.00 -14.96
C ALA A 81 -4.78 -18.09 -14.67
N VAL A 82 -4.35 -18.95 -13.73
CA VAL A 82 -2.92 -19.12 -13.41
C VAL A 82 -2.12 -19.80 -14.52
N THR A 83 -2.78 -20.46 -15.47
CA THR A 83 -2.13 -21.05 -16.66
C THR A 83 -1.96 -20.06 -17.80
N MET A 84 -2.60 -18.89 -17.72
CA MET A 84 -2.54 -17.85 -18.74
C MET A 84 -1.46 -16.82 -18.38
N PRO A 85 -0.41 -16.61 -19.19
CA PRO A 85 0.73 -15.75 -18.85
C PRO A 85 0.35 -14.33 -18.40
N ASP A 86 -0.65 -13.72 -19.06
CA ASP A 86 -1.05 -12.34 -18.79
C ASP A 86 -2.02 -12.19 -17.59
N LEU A 87 -2.58 -13.30 -17.12
CA LEU A 87 -3.56 -13.32 -16.03
C LEU A 87 -2.97 -13.88 -14.73
N ALA A 88 -1.91 -14.69 -14.83
CA ALA A 88 -1.38 -15.47 -13.72
C ALA A 88 -1.04 -14.64 -12.48
N TYR A 89 -0.50 -13.43 -12.67
CA TYR A 89 -0.16 -12.53 -11.56
C TYR A 89 -1.34 -12.28 -10.61
N TRP A 90 -2.50 -11.90 -11.14
CA TRP A 90 -3.71 -11.70 -10.33
C TRP A 90 -4.46 -13.03 -10.08
N GLY A 91 -4.29 -14.01 -10.96
CA GLY A 91 -4.86 -15.35 -10.81
C GLY A 91 -4.39 -16.06 -9.54
N ILE A 92 -3.14 -15.84 -9.10
CA ILE A 92 -2.58 -16.41 -7.88
C ILE A 92 -3.39 -16.04 -6.63
N ASP A 93 -3.76 -14.76 -6.48
CA ASP A 93 -4.53 -14.30 -5.31
C ASP A 93 -5.92 -14.93 -5.29
N GLY A 94 -6.56 -15.03 -6.47
CA GLY A 94 -7.85 -15.68 -6.60
C GLY A 94 -7.78 -17.19 -6.41
N LEU A 95 -6.70 -17.85 -6.82
CA LEU A 95 -6.49 -19.28 -6.57
C LEU A 95 -6.39 -19.55 -5.06
N LEU A 96 -5.63 -18.72 -4.34
CA LEU A 96 -5.51 -18.81 -2.88
C LEU A 96 -6.82 -18.45 -2.17
N LYS A 97 -7.58 -17.47 -2.66
CA LYS A 97 -8.89 -17.11 -2.10
C LYS A 97 -9.97 -18.18 -2.36
N SER A 98 -9.93 -18.82 -3.54
CA SER A 98 -10.88 -19.86 -3.95
C SER A 98 -10.59 -21.25 -3.37
N ARG A 99 -9.35 -21.56 -3.02
CA ARG A 99 -8.98 -22.91 -2.54
C ARG A 99 -8.30 -22.92 -1.17
N GLY A 100 -7.96 -21.76 -0.61
CA GLY A 100 -7.25 -21.69 0.66
C GLY A 100 -5.93 -22.46 0.62
N LYS A 101 -5.72 -23.32 1.62
CA LYS A 101 -4.49 -24.12 1.74
C LYS A 101 -4.34 -25.17 0.64
N ASP A 102 -5.44 -25.61 0.02
CA ASP A 102 -5.42 -26.60 -1.07
C ASP A 102 -4.78 -26.06 -2.36
N ALA A 103 -4.55 -24.75 -2.45
CA ALA A 103 -3.81 -24.13 -3.54
C ALA A 103 -2.29 -24.10 -3.31
N TYR A 104 -1.78 -24.40 -2.11
CA TYR A 104 -0.37 -24.18 -1.78
C TYR A 104 0.59 -24.92 -2.71
N ASP A 105 0.36 -26.21 -3.00
CA ASP A 105 1.21 -26.96 -3.94
C ASP A 105 1.25 -26.31 -5.32
N SER A 106 0.09 -25.86 -5.82
CA SER A 106 0.00 -25.19 -7.12
C SER A 106 0.76 -23.86 -7.12
N VAL A 107 0.62 -23.06 -6.07
CA VAL A 107 1.31 -21.75 -5.98
C VAL A 107 2.81 -21.90 -5.73
N VAL A 108 3.24 -22.90 -4.96
CA VAL A 108 4.67 -23.25 -4.83
C VAL A 108 5.24 -23.63 -6.20
N ALA A 109 4.55 -24.45 -6.98
CA ALA A 109 4.98 -24.79 -8.33
C ALA A 109 5.14 -23.56 -9.24
N LEU A 110 4.21 -22.59 -9.16
CA LEU A 110 4.33 -21.30 -9.87
C LEU A 110 5.57 -20.51 -9.42
N ALA A 111 5.87 -20.47 -8.11
CA ALA A 111 7.08 -19.79 -7.61
C ALA A 111 8.38 -20.43 -8.11
N MET A 112 8.40 -21.77 -8.22
CA MET A 112 9.57 -22.55 -8.63
C MET A 112 9.81 -22.56 -10.15
N SER A 113 8.77 -22.37 -10.97
CA SER A 113 8.88 -22.48 -12.43
C SER A 113 9.80 -21.42 -13.02
N SER A 114 10.91 -21.83 -13.63
CA SER A 114 11.82 -20.95 -14.37
C SER A 114 11.22 -20.41 -15.68
N ASP A 115 10.16 -21.04 -16.17
CA ASP A 115 9.51 -20.68 -17.45
C ASP A 115 8.54 -19.52 -17.29
N LEU A 116 8.15 -19.21 -16.05
CA LEU A 116 7.30 -18.07 -15.73
C LEU A 116 8.11 -16.79 -15.58
N ARG A 117 7.47 -15.67 -15.91
CA ARG A 117 8.03 -14.34 -15.68
C ARG A 117 8.35 -14.13 -14.18
N LEU A 118 9.41 -13.38 -13.92
CA LEU A 118 9.89 -13.13 -12.55
C LEU A 118 8.82 -12.48 -11.66
N ASP A 119 8.02 -11.55 -12.19
CA ASP A 119 6.95 -10.87 -11.46
C ASP A 119 5.87 -11.85 -10.97
N VAL A 120 5.50 -12.85 -11.79
CA VAL A 120 4.54 -13.90 -11.43
C VAL A 120 5.10 -14.79 -10.33
N ARG A 121 6.39 -15.17 -10.41
CA ARG A 121 7.05 -16.00 -9.40
C ARG A 121 7.18 -15.27 -8.06
N ALA A 122 7.59 -14.00 -8.10
CA ALA A 122 7.67 -13.14 -6.92
C ALA A 122 6.29 -12.95 -6.28
N LYS A 123 5.26 -12.76 -7.11
CA LYS A 123 3.86 -12.68 -6.68
C LYS A 123 3.40 -13.96 -5.97
N ALA A 124 3.74 -15.14 -6.49
CA ALA A 124 3.45 -16.41 -5.85
C ALA A 124 4.05 -16.48 -4.44
N VAL A 125 5.34 -16.16 -4.29
CA VAL A 125 6.00 -16.12 -2.97
C VAL A 125 5.33 -15.11 -2.04
N LYS A 126 5.05 -13.89 -2.53
CA LYS A 126 4.40 -12.83 -1.74
C LYS A 126 3.01 -13.24 -1.26
N SER A 127 2.21 -13.85 -2.13
CA SER A 127 0.87 -14.30 -1.76
C SER A 127 0.88 -15.50 -0.80
N LEU A 128 1.88 -16.40 -0.92
CA LEU A 128 2.14 -17.44 0.08
C LEU A 128 2.50 -16.84 1.44
N ALA A 129 3.39 -15.84 1.48
CA ALA A 129 3.79 -15.16 2.72
C ALA A 129 2.57 -14.56 3.44
N MET A 130 1.70 -13.87 2.69
CA MET A 130 0.50 -13.24 3.24
C MET A 130 -0.49 -14.26 3.81
N LEU A 131 -0.82 -15.31 3.06
CA LEU A 131 -1.85 -16.27 3.49
C LEU A 131 -1.35 -17.23 4.59
N SER A 132 -0.10 -17.69 4.49
CA SER A 132 0.50 -18.60 5.46
C SER A 132 1.10 -17.90 6.68
N ARG A 133 1.18 -16.56 6.67
CA ARG A 133 1.83 -15.73 7.70
C ARG A 133 3.32 -16.05 7.88
N GLN A 134 3.95 -16.59 6.83
CA GLN A 134 5.39 -16.84 6.78
C GLN A 134 6.15 -15.57 6.40
N PRO A 135 7.35 -15.31 6.95
CA PRO A 135 8.10 -14.09 6.71
C PRO A 135 8.94 -14.13 5.43
N PHE A 136 8.48 -14.82 4.37
CA PHE A 136 9.26 -15.00 3.14
C PHE A 136 9.67 -13.67 2.49
N ASP A 137 8.84 -12.63 2.63
CA ASP A 137 9.10 -11.31 2.07
C ASP A 137 9.79 -10.34 3.04
N ALA A 138 10.31 -10.85 4.17
CA ALA A 138 11.05 -10.04 5.13
C ALA A 138 12.26 -9.40 4.46
N GLY A 139 12.41 -8.07 4.64
CA GLY A 139 13.49 -7.29 4.03
C GLY A 139 13.33 -7.00 2.53
N LEU A 140 12.32 -7.55 1.85
CA LEU A 140 12.09 -7.29 0.41
C LEU A 140 11.20 -6.06 0.18
N SER A 141 11.01 -5.66 -1.09
CA SER A 141 10.06 -4.61 -1.48
C SER A 141 8.60 -5.03 -1.20
N PRO A 142 7.68 -4.14 -0.80
CA PRO A 142 6.25 -4.49 -0.67
C PRO A 142 5.63 -4.94 -1.98
N ASP A 143 6.09 -4.34 -3.08
CA ASP A 143 5.72 -4.72 -4.43
C ASP A 143 6.66 -5.84 -4.91
N PRO A 144 6.13 -7.07 -5.16
CA PRO A 144 6.91 -8.16 -5.72
C PRO A 144 7.45 -7.88 -7.13
N GLY A 145 6.89 -6.90 -7.86
CA GLY A 145 7.41 -6.46 -9.15
C GLY A 145 8.83 -5.87 -9.09
N HIS A 146 9.31 -5.48 -7.91
CA HIS A 146 10.68 -4.99 -7.69
C HIS A 146 11.66 -6.05 -7.16
N TRP A 147 11.21 -7.30 -7.01
CA TRP A 147 12.08 -8.36 -6.49
C TRP A 147 13.02 -8.84 -7.59
N LYS A 148 14.21 -9.26 -7.19
CA LYS A 148 15.21 -9.83 -8.09
C LYS A 148 15.13 -11.36 -8.04
N ALA A 149 15.57 -12.02 -9.09
CA ALA A 149 15.53 -13.48 -9.18
C ALA A 149 16.34 -14.16 -8.06
N ASP A 150 17.48 -13.58 -7.70
CA ASP A 150 18.38 -14.02 -6.63
C ASP A 150 17.86 -13.67 -5.23
N SER A 151 16.91 -12.74 -5.10
CA SER A 151 16.28 -12.39 -3.81
C SER A 151 15.07 -13.25 -3.48
N LEU A 152 14.66 -14.18 -4.36
CA LEU A 152 13.52 -15.05 -4.08
C LEU A 152 13.89 -16.12 -3.03
N PRO A 153 13.15 -16.21 -1.90
CA PRO A 153 13.42 -17.15 -0.80
C PRO A 153 12.93 -18.58 -1.13
N LEU A 154 13.28 -19.10 -2.31
CA LEU A 154 12.74 -20.37 -2.81
C LEU A 154 13.13 -21.55 -1.93
N GLY A 155 14.32 -21.50 -1.31
CA GLY A 155 14.78 -22.51 -0.36
C GLY A 155 13.87 -22.60 0.88
N ASP A 156 13.47 -21.45 1.42
CA ASP A 156 12.59 -21.36 2.59
C ASP A 156 11.16 -21.81 2.24
N VAL A 157 10.67 -21.44 1.06
CA VAL A 157 9.36 -21.89 0.55
C VAL A 157 9.32 -23.42 0.41
N LEU A 158 10.38 -24.03 -0.14
CA LEU A 158 10.48 -25.49 -0.25
C LEU A 158 10.65 -26.18 1.11
N ALA A 159 11.39 -25.58 2.05
CA ALA A 159 11.50 -26.08 3.41
C ALA A 159 10.14 -26.06 4.13
N TRP A 160 9.39 -24.98 3.97
CA TRP A 160 8.03 -24.82 4.48
C TRP A 160 7.05 -25.83 3.86
N GLN A 161 7.15 -26.09 2.54
CA GLN A 161 6.40 -27.16 1.87
C GLN A 161 6.70 -28.53 2.49
N ARG A 162 7.98 -28.89 2.65
CA ARG A 162 8.38 -30.17 3.26
C ARG A 162 7.90 -30.31 4.71
N ALA A 163 7.72 -29.20 5.42
CA ALA A 163 7.19 -29.18 6.77
C ALA A 163 5.66 -29.33 6.84
N GLY A 164 4.95 -29.48 5.71
CA GLY A 164 3.50 -29.64 5.67
C GLY A 164 2.74 -28.33 5.80
N TYR A 165 3.31 -27.23 5.32
CA TYR A 165 2.67 -25.91 5.30
C TYR A 165 2.21 -25.35 6.66
N PRO A 166 3.06 -25.37 7.71
CA PRO A 166 2.68 -24.79 8.99
C PRO A 166 2.42 -23.29 8.85
N ASP A 167 1.41 -22.76 9.55
CA ASP A 167 1.23 -21.31 9.61
C ASP A 167 2.42 -20.68 10.36
N GLY A 168 2.89 -19.55 9.86
CA GLY A 168 3.86 -18.73 10.56
C GLY A 168 3.21 -17.92 11.69
N ALA A 169 4.06 -17.36 12.55
CA ALA A 169 3.62 -16.43 13.60
C ALA A 169 3.17 -15.07 13.04
N GLY A 170 3.40 -14.79 11.76
CA GLY A 170 3.38 -13.44 11.21
C GLY A 170 4.48 -12.58 11.84
N HIS A 171 4.41 -11.26 11.62
CA HIS A 171 5.22 -10.32 12.37
C HIS A 171 4.56 -10.02 13.71
N ALA A 172 5.37 -10.05 14.78
CA ALA A 172 4.93 -9.54 16.07
C ALA A 172 4.45 -8.09 15.92
N PRO A 173 3.37 -7.69 16.61
CA PRO A 173 2.98 -6.29 16.68
C PRO A 173 4.17 -5.43 17.11
N PRO A 174 4.47 -4.34 16.40
CA PRO A 174 5.52 -3.42 16.82
C PRO A 174 5.25 -2.84 18.21
N ALA A 175 6.31 -2.49 18.93
CA ALA A 175 6.18 -1.83 20.23
C ALA A 175 5.57 -0.42 20.06
N THR A 176 4.57 -0.11 20.88
CA THR A 176 3.86 1.17 20.90
C THR A 176 3.96 1.84 22.26
N HIS A 177 3.94 3.17 22.30
CA HIS A 177 4.02 3.92 23.55
C HIS A 177 2.69 3.91 24.32
N ALA A 178 2.75 3.80 25.67
CA ALA A 178 1.57 3.69 26.54
C ALA A 178 0.62 4.89 26.45
N SER A 179 1.13 6.10 26.17
CA SER A 179 0.30 7.30 25.98
C SER A 179 -0.70 7.22 24.84
N LEU A 180 -0.60 6.24 23.93
CA LEU A 180 -1.66 6.02 22.92
C LEU A 180 -2.96 5.52 23.57
N GLU A 181 -2.88 4.82 24.70
CA GLU A 181 -4.03 4.33 25.46
C GLU A 181 -4.48 5.36 26.52
N ALA A 182 -3.54 6.12 27.08
CA ALA A 182 -3.81 7.16 28.07
C ALA A 182 -3.17 8.51 27.67
N PRO A 183 -3.73 9.23 26.68
CA PRO A 183 -3.14 10.47 26.17
C PRO A 183 -3.47 11.67 27.08
N GLU A 184 -2.45 12.43 27.49
CA GLU A 184 -2.61 13.59 28.38
C GLU A 184 -2.50 14.90 27.60
N THR A 185 -1.46 15.01 26.77
CA THR A 185 -1.13 16.21 26.00
C THR A 185 -1.96 16.33 24.71
N VAL A 186 -1.95 17.52 24.11
CA VAL A 186 -2.62 17.77 22.81
C VAL A 186 -2.04 16.88 21.71
N LEU A 187 -0.71 16.74 21.67
CA LEU A 187 0.00 15.89 20.72
C LEU A 187 -0.36 14.42 20.89
N GLU A 188 -0.37 13.92 22.13
CA GLU A 188 -0.76 12.53 22.44
C GLU A 188 -2.21 12.24 22.07
N LYS A 189 -3.13 13.19 22.32
CA LYS A 189 -4.55 13.03 21.93
C LYS A 189 -4.71 12.93 20.42
N ALA A 190 -3.95 13.73 19.66
CA ALA A 190 -3.93 13.64 18.20
C ALA A 190 -3.34 12.30 17.72
N ALA A 191 -2.20 11.88 18.30
CA ALA A 191 -1.56 10.60 17.98
C ALA A 191 -2.45 9.39 18.32
N ALA A 192 -3.11 9.39 19.48
CA ALA A 192 -4.04 8.33 19.90
C ALA A 192 -5.26 8.23 18.95
N ARG A 193 -5.81 9.38 18.53
CA ARG A 193 -6.89 9.42 17.52
C ARG A 193 -6.44 8.85 16.19
N LEU A 194 -5.26 9.24 15.72
CA LEU A 194 -4.65 8.68 14.50
C LEU A 194 -4.44 7.16 14.66
N ALA A 195 -3.84 6.70 15.76
CA ALA A 195 -3.60 5.29 16.04
C ALA A 195 -4.89 4.45 16.01
N LYS A 196 -5.99 4.97 16.56
CA LYS A 196 -7.32 4.33 16.50
C LYS A 196 -7.83 4.20 15.07
N LYS A 197 -7.70 5.24 14.25
CA LYS A 197 -8.06 5.20 12.82
C LYS A 197 -7.23 4.16 12.07
N LEU A 198 -5.92 4.16 12.30
CA LEU A 198 -5.00 3.20 11.70
C LEU A 198 -5.32 1.76 12.13
N ALA A 199 -5.69 1.54 13.39
CA ALA A 199 -6.10 0.22 13.88
C ALA A 199 -7.36 -0.30 13.15
N ALA A 200 -8.34 0.57 12.91
CA ALA A 200 -9.51 0.22 12.11
C ALA A 200 -9.14 -0.13 10.65
N LYS A 201 -8.13 0.55 10.08
CA LYS A 201 -7.60 0.21 8.74
C LYS A 201 -6.91 -1.15 8.72
N ARG A 202 -6.07 -1.45 9.72
CA ARG A 202 -5.41 -2.76 9.86
C ARG A 202 -6.44 -3.90 9.95
N LYS A 203 -7.57 -3.72 10.65
CA LYS A 203 -8.64 -4.73 10.69
C LYS A 203 -9.25 -5.05 9.33
N LYS A 204 -9.28 -4.10 8.39
CA LYS A 204 -9.81 -4.30 7.03
C LYS A 204 -8.77 -4.90 6.07
N LYS A 205 -7.53 -4.45 6.16
CA LYS A 205 -6.43 -4.87 5.30
C LYS A 205 -5.14 -4.83 6.11
N HIS A 206 -4.64 -6.00 6.49
CA HIS A 206 -3.35 -6.16 7.15
C HIS A 206 -2.51 -7.16 6.37
N ASP A 207 -1.27 -6.79 6.14
CA ASP A 207 -0.25 -7.71 5.65
C ASP A 207 0.47 -8.27 6.88
N PRO A 208 0.19 -9.52 7.29
CA PRO A 208 0.81 -10.10 8.48
C PRO A 208 2.33 -10.25 8.33
N ALA A 209 2.85 -10.21 7.11
CA ALA A 209 4.27 -10.28 6.85
C ALA A 209 4.94 -8.89 6.83
N ARG A 210 4.16 -7.81 6.89
CA ARG A 210 4.68 -6.44 6.89
C ARG A 210 3.80 -5.51 7.71
N PRO A 211 4.16 -5.27 8.99
CA PRO A 211 3.47 -4.27 9.80
C PRO A 211 3.46 -2.92 9.07
N SER A 212 2.27 -2.34 8.98
CA SER A 212 2.02 -1.04 8.37
C SER A 212 0.89 -0.36 9.10
N ASN A 213 0.77 0.96 8.93
CA ASN A 213 -0.21 1.78 9.62
C ASN A 213 -0.08 1.63 11.14
N TRP A 214 1.12 1.68 11.71
CA TRP A 214 1.32 1.74 13.16
C TRP A 214 1.93 3.10 13.55
N LEU A 215 1.71 3.52 14.79
CA LEU A 215 2.54 4.52 15.46
C LEU A 215 3.39 3.76 16.48
N VAL A 216 4.70 3.77 16.30
CA VAL A 216 5.65 2.91 17.03
C VAL A 216 6.67 3.74 17.80
N ILE A 217 7.33 3.13 18.77
CA ILE A 217 8.51 3.73 19.39
C ILE A 217 9.66 3.65 18.37
N ALA A 218 10.30 4.78 18.09
CA ALA A 218 11.40 4.83 17.14
C ALA A 218 12.66 4.11 17.66
N SER A 219 13.46 3.58 16.74
CA SER A 219 14.79 3.08 17.05
C SER A 219 15.69 4.23 17.54
N PRO A 220 16.48 4.04 18.61
CA PRO A 220 17.48 5.03 19.02
C PRO A 220 18.49 5.36 17.92
N ALA A 221 18.82 4.39 17.06
CA ALA A 221 19.76 4.61 15.95
C ALA A 221 19.17 5.52 14.86
N ASP A 222 17.89 5.34 14.52
CA ASP A 222 17.20 6.19 13.54
C ASP A 222 17.13 7.64 14.07
N LEU A 223 16.79 7.78 15.34
CA LEU A 223 16.73 9.08 16.01
C LEU A 223 18.10 9.77 16.05
N ALA A 224 19.18 9.04 16.38
CA ALA A 224 20.53 9.60 16.38
C ALA A 224 20.97 10.04 14.97
N ALA A 225 20.62 9.29 13.94
CA ALA A 225 20.91 9.65 12.55
C ALA A 225 20.14 10.92 12.11
N ILE A 226 18.91 11.09 12.57
CA ILE A 226 18.11 12.30 12.36
C ILE A 226 18.72 13.50 13.10
N ASP A 227 19.07 13.34 14.38
CA ASP A 227 19.63 14.40 15.21
C ASP A 227 21.01 14.87 14.71
N ALA A 228 21.76 13.99 14.03
CA ALA A 228 23.01 14.36 13.37
C ALA A 228 22.81 15.24 12.11
N ARG A 229 21.59 15.28 11.55
CA ARG A 229 21.25 16.04 10.33
C ARG A 229 20.52 17.34 10.64
N TRP A 230 19.61 17.33 11.60
CA TRP A 230 18.72 18.45 11.87
C TRP A 230 18.51 18.67 13.37
N THR A 231 18.36 19.94 13.75
CA THR A 231 17.74 20.30 15.03
C THR A 231 16.22 20.39 14.81
N LEU A 232 15.50 19.32 15.13
CA LEU A 232 14.05 19.27 14.96
C LEU A 232 13.29 20.02 16.07
N PRO A 233 12.09 20.55 15.80
CA PRO A 233 11.21 21.07 16.84
C PRO A 233 10.91 19.98 17.87
N SER A 234 10.94 20.31 19.17
CA SER A 234 10.79 19.32 20.25
C SER A 234 9.48 18.53 20.14
N HIS A 235 8.38 19.15 19.71
CA HIS A 235 7.11 18.45 19.50
C HIS A 235 7.20 17.37 18.42
N TYR A 236 7.83 17.69 17.27
CA TYR A 236 8.00 16.71 16.20
C TYR A 236 9.01 15.63 16.57
N ARG A 237 10.09 16.01 17.26
CA ARG A 237 11.12 15.08 17.71
C ARG A 237 10.58 14.08 18.74
N ASP A 238 9.73 14.54 19.65
CA ASP A 238 9.01 13.71 20.61
C ASP A 238 7.97 12.82 19.94
N PHE A 239 7.27 13.34 18.94
CA PHE A 239 6.35 12.55 18.13
C PHE A 239 7.06 11.41 17.44
N LEU A 240 8.21 11.66 16.80
CA LEU A 240 9.03 10.60 16.22
C LEU A 240 9.49 9.60 17.28
N ALA A 241 9.95 10.06 18.45
CA ALA A 241 10.43 9.15 19.49
C ALA A 241 9.36 8.16 19.97
N ARG A 242 8.13 8.65 20.19
CA ARG A 242 7.06 7.90 20.87
C ARG A 242 5.99 7.33 19.94
N PHE A 243 5.78 7.99 18.81
CA PHE A 243 4.65 7.75 17.90
C PHE A 243 5.10 7.74 16.43
N SER A 244 6.34 7.33 16.15
CA SER A 244 6.89 7.22 14.80
C SER A 244 5.93 6.48 13.87
N PRO A 245 5.46 7.11 12.79
CA PRO A 245 4.75 6.41 11.73
C PRO A 245 5.56 5.21 11.22
N LEU A 246 4.92 4.06 11.10
CA LEU A 246 5.48 2.90 10.41
C LEU A 246 4.63 2.62 9.19
N ARG A 247 5.09 3.06 8.02
CA ARG A 247 4.40 2.88 6.72
C ARG A 247 2.93 3.30 6.81
N VAL A 248 2.70 4.52 7.29
CA VAL A 248 1.36 5.06 7.46
C VAL A 248 0.90 5.68 6.15
N TYR A 249 -0.26 5.22 5.65
CA TYR A 249 -0.92 5.79 4.49
C TYR A 249 -2.36 6.20 4.84
N ILE A 250 -2.72 7.46 4.60
CA ILE A 250 -4.05 8.00 4.83
C ILE A 250 -4.76 8.16 3.50
N ASP A 251 -5.78 7.33 3.29
CA ASP A 251 -6.65 7.41 2.12
C ASP A 251 -7.78 8.39 2.44
N SER A 252 -7.65 9.62 1.94
CA SER A 252 -8.60 10.71 2.16
C SER A 252 -8.59 11.65 0.96
N GLN A 253 -9.77 12.08 0.53
CA GLN A 253 -9.96 13.01 -0.60
C GLN A 253 -9.34 14.40 -0.34
N ARG A 254 -8.91 14.67 0.89
CA ARG A 254 -8.15 15.88 1.24
C ARG A 254 -6.73 15.89 0.66
N TYR A 255 -6.20 14.74 0.30
CA TYR A 255 -4.83 14.57 -0.18
C TYR A 255 -4.85 13.99 -1.60
N PHE A 256 -4.19 14.65 -2.55
CA PHE A 256 -4.34 14.45 -3.99
C PHE A 256 -4.12 13.00 -4.47
N GLN A 257 -3.36 12.17 -3.73
CA GLN A 257 -3.28 10.72 -3.95
C GLN A 257 -3.17 9.95 -2.62
N GLY A 258 -3.87 10.43 -1.60
CA GLY A 258 -3.66 10.01 -0.21
C GLY A 258 -2.32 10.51 0.34
N LEU A 259 -2.14 10.42 1.66
CA LEU A 259 -0.97 10.96 2.37
C LEU A 259 -0.10 9.83 2.91
N HIS A 260 1.18 9.84 2.54
CA HIS A 260 2.22 9.04 3.19
C HIS A 260 2.85 9.84 4.32
N LEU A 261 2.72 9.36 5.56
CA LEU A 261 3.30 10.02 6.73
C LEU A 261 4.59 9.31 7.12
N TYR A 262 5.72 10.03 7.17
CA TYR A 262 7.04 9.45 7.40
C TYR A 262 7.39 9.41 8.88
N GLY A 263 7.87 8.25 9.33
CA GLY A 263 8.47 8.09 10.64
C GLY A 263 9.99 8.02 10.61
N ALA A 264 10.58 7.80 11.78
CA ALA A 264 12.02 7.93 11.99
C ALA A 264 12.84 7.03 11.05
N SER A 265 12.40 5.79 10.83
CA SER A 265 13.09 4.83 9.95
C SER A 265 13.01 5.16 8.46
N GLU A 266 12.10 6.06 8.07
CA GLU A 266 11.83 6.42 6.68
C GLU A 266 12.29 7.86 6.37
N LEU A 267 12.40 8.73 7.39
CA LEU A 267 12.55 10.18 7.23
C LEU A 267 13.75 10.61 6.40
N LEU A 268 14.94 10.02 6.63
CA LEU A 268 16.15 10.35 5.86
C LEU A 268 15.99 9.98 4.39
N LYS A 269 15.52 8.77 4.12
CA LYS A 269 15.32 8.28 2.75
C LYS A 269 14.20 9.06 2.05
N ALA A 270 13.18 9.49 2.79
CA ALA A 270 12.09 10.30 2.27
C ALA A 270 12.55 11.66 1.71
N GLN A 271 13.74 12.13 2.08
CA GLN A 271 14.32 13.34 1.51
C GLN A 271 14.85 13.15 0.08
N HIS A 272 15.03 11.89 -0.36
CA HIS A 272 15.56 11.57 -1.68
C HIS A 272 14.60 12.05 -2.77
N GLY A 273 15.11 12.82 -3.73
CA GLY A 273 14.32 13.43 -4.81
C GLY A 273 13.72 14.80 -4.45
N TYR A 274 13.76 15.18 -3.17
CA TYR A 274 13.35 16.52 -2.72
C TYR A 274 14.57 17.39 -2.37
N SER A 275 15.19 17.12 -1.22
CA SER A 275 16.33 17.88 -0.72
C SER A 275 17.67 17.21 -1.00
N TYR A 276 17.66 15.93 -1.38
CA TYR A 276 18.85 15.14 -1.62
C TYR A 276 18.74 14.29 -2.88
N ASN A 277 19.79 14.29 -3.70
CA ASN A 277 19.92 13.39 -4.85
C ASN A 277 20.78 12.18 -4.43
N PRO A 278 20.19 10.96 -4.33
CA PRO A 278 20.93 9.79 -3.91
C PRO A 278 21.88 9.21 -4.97
N VAL A 279 21.74 9.62 -6.24
CA VAL A 279 22.62 9.19 -7.34
C VAL A 279 23.92 9.98 -7.28
N ASP A 280 23.80 11.30 -7.25
CA ASP A 280 24.96 12.21 -7.20
C ASP A 280 25.49 12.41 -5.77
N GLN A 281 24.75 11.93 -4.77
CA GLN A 281 25.04 12.05 -3.34
C GLN A 281 25.11 13.49 -2.81
N GLU A 282 24.38 14.41 -3.44
CA GLU A 282 24.44 15.84 -3.18
C GLU A 282 23.08 16.43 -2.78
N ALA A 283 23.10 17.59 -2.12
CA ALA A 283 21.88 18.37 -1.87
C ALA A 283 21.33 18.97 -3.16
N ILE A 284 20.00 19.01 -3.30
CA ILE A 284 19.36 19.60 -4.48
C ILE A 284 19.36 21.12 -4.35
N ALA A 285 20.05 21.81 -5.26
CA ALA A 285 20.40 23.23 -5.14
C ALA A 285 19.20 24.19 -4.92
N ASN A 286 18.03 23.89 -5.51
CA ASN A 286 16.84 24.74 -5.42
C ASN A 286 15.87 24.32 -4.30
N TRP A 287 16.25 23.38 -3.45
CA TRP A 287 15.44 22.98 -2.30
C TRP A 287 15.78 23.86 -1.07
N PRO A 288 14.77 24.41 -0.35
CA PRO A 288 15.04 25.16 0.88
C PRO A 288 15.71 24.29 1.94
N ALA A 289 16.95 24.59 2.33
CA ALA A 289 17.72 23.75 3.25
C ALA A 289 17.10 23.60 4.66
N HIS A 290 16.23 24.55 5.04
CA HIS A 290 15.50 24.54 6.31
C HIS A 290 14.18 23.76 6.24
N TYR A 291 13.81 23.20 5.08
CA TYR A 291 12.61 22.36 4.93
C TYR A 291 12.94 20.89 5.04
N VAL A 292 12.24 20.22 5.97
CA VAL A 292 12.28 18.77 6.14
C VAL A 292 10.95 18.18 5.72
N VAL A 293 10.96 17.31 4.72
CA VAL A 293 9.75 16.62 4.26
C VAL A 293 9.34 15.58 5.31
N ILE A 294 8.13 15.71 5.85
CA ILE A 294 7.58 14.83 6.89
C ILE A 294 6.42 13.95 6.38
N ALA A 295 5.85 14.30 5.23
CA ALA A 295 4.85 13.53 4.51
C ALA A 295 4.84 13.92 3.03
N ASP A 296 4.19 13.12 2.18
CA ASP A 296 3.86 13.51 0.81
C ASP A 296 2.47 13.02 0.40
N ALA A 297 1.85 13.72 -0.55
CA ALA A 297 0.61 13.30 -1.20
C ALA A 297 0.79 13.20 -2.71
N GLY A 298 1.27 12.04 -3.18
CA GLY A 298 1.50 11.83 -4.61
C GLY A 298 2.62 12.72 -5.14
N ALA A 299 3.72 12.80 -4.40
CA ALA A 299 4.87 13.67 -4.62
C ALA A 299 4.69 15.16 -4.27
N ASP A 300 3.52 15.58 -3.78
CA ASP A 300 3.35 16.91 -3.16
C ASP A 300 3.85 16.87 -1.72
N PRO A 301 4.98 17.53 -1.39
CA PRO A 301 5.59 17.40 -0.07
C PRO A 301 4.81 18.18 0.99
N TYR A 302 4.88 17.71 2.24
CA TYR A 302 4.53 18.45 3.44
C TYR A 302 5.80 18.61 4.27
N CYS A 303 6.23 19.85 4.45
CA CYS A 303 7.53 20.19 5.01
C CYS A 303 7.39 20.95 6.32
N LEU A 304 8.17 20.57 7.33
CA LEU A 304 8.40 21.46 8.49
C LEU A 304 9.40 22.54 8.11
N ASP A 305 9.08 23.79 8.47
CA ASP A 305 10.00 24.92 8.37
C ASP A 305 10.83 25.04 9.65
N LEU A 306 12.08 24.56 9.59
CA LEU A 306 13.02 24.62 10.71
C LEU A 306 13.53 26.04 11.00
N SER A 307 13.35 27.00 10.09
CA SER A 307 13.75 28.39 10.33
C SER A 307 12.71 29.15 11.17
N ALA A 308 11.48 28.62 11.26
CA ALA A 308 10.34 29.23 11.93
C ALA A 308 9.91 28.48 13.22
N ILE A 309 10.87 27.86 13.93
CA ILE A 309 10.58 27.13 15.17
C ILE A 309 10.16 28.12 16.27
N ALA A 310 8.97 27.90 16.84
CA ALA A 310 8.44 28.68 17.93
C ALA A 310 7.73 27.79 18.95
N GLY A 311 8.03 27.96 20.24
CA GLY A 311 7.39 27.19 21.32
C GLY A 311 7.61 25.67 21.24
N GLY A 312 8.69 25.21 20.60
CA GLY A 312 8.97 23.78 20.39
C GLY A 312 8.26 23.16 19.18
N ASP A 313 7.56 23.97 18.39
CA ASP A 313 6.81 23.55 17.20
C ASP A 313 7.27 24.33 15.95
N ALA A 314 6.81 23.94 14.77
CA ALA A 314 7.09 24.61 13.51
C ALA A 314 5.89 24.52 12.54
N PRO A 315 5.67 25.54 11.69
CA PRO A 315 4.63 25.50 10.68
C PRO A 315 4.92 24.44 9.61
N VAL A 316 3.86 23.93 8.99
CA VAL A 316 3.94 22.98 7.87
C VAL A 316 3.59 23.70 6.57
N TYR A 317 4.44 23.55 5.57
CA TYR A 317 4.24 24.05 4.22
C TYR A 317 4.02 22.90 3.23
N THR A 318 3.33 23.16 2.13
CA THR A 318 3.17 22.22 1.02
C THR A 318 3.36 22.91 -0.33
N ALA A 319 3.66 22.15 -1.36
CA ALA A 319 3.81 22.63 -2.73
C ALA A 319 3.32 21.58 -3.72
N GLU A 320 2.81 22.02 -4.87
CA GLU A 320 2.43 21.11 -5.95
C GLU A 320 3.67 20.74 -6.78
N HIS A 321 3.88 19.44 -6.99
CA HIS A 321 4.92 18.97 -7.90
C HIS A 321 4.54 19.23 -9.37
N GLY A 322 5.54 19.18 -10.26
CA GLY A 322 5.31 19.29 -11.71
C GLY A 322 5.00 20.69 -12.25
N ARG A 323 5.07 21.73 -11.40
CA ARG A 323 4.84 23.14 -11.77
C ARG A 323 6.05 23.83 -12.41
N GLY A 324 7.19 23.15 -12.51
CA GLY A 324 8.46 23.69 -13.04
C GLY A 324 9.33 24.41 -12.00
N ALA A 325 8.73 24.88 -10.91
CA ALA A 325 9.42 25.39 -9.72
C ALA A 325 8.62 25.01 -8.46
N TRP A 326 9.28 24.96 -7.30
CA TRP A 326 8.63 24.74 -6.02
C TRP A 326 8.05 26.06 -5.50
N GLU A 327 6.72 26.13 -5.37
CA GLU A 327 6.00 27.25 -4.78
C GLU A 327 5.32 26.79 -3.50
N PHE A 328 5.94 27.08 -2.35
CA PHE A 328 5.44 26.63 -1.06
C PHE A 328 4.35 27.55 -0.52
N ALA A 329 3.23 26.95 -0.10
CA ALA A 329 2.16 27.60 0.62
C ALA A 329 2.04 27.02 2.04
N ARG A 330 1.68 27.86 3.00
CA ARG A 330 1.47 27.40 4.38
C ARG A 330 0.24 26.51 4.43
N HIS A 331 0.42 25.27 4.93
CA HIS A 331 -0.65 24.28 5.09
C HIS A 331 -1.20 24.28 6.51
N ALA A 332 -0.32 24.30 7.52
CA ALA A 332 -0.71 24.34 8.92
C ALA A 332 0.17 25.29 9.74
N ASP A 333 -0.40 25.85 10.80
CA ASP A 333 0.30 26.80 11.67
C ASP A 333 1.36 26.13 12.55
N SER A 334 1.20 24.84 12.83
CA SER A 334 2.09 24.01 13.65
C SER A 334 2.06 22.54 13.18
N PHE A 335 3.06 21.75 13.57
CA PHE A 335 3.04 20.29 13.41
C PHE A 335 1.87 19.66 14.16
N ALA A 336 1.58 20.15 15.39
CA ALA A 336 0.48 19.64 16.18
C ALA A 336 -0.88 19.82 15.46
N ASP A 337 -1.09 20.93 14.77
CA ASP A 337 -2.31 21.18 14.01
C ASP A 337 -2.39 20.32 12.74
N PHE A 338 -1.27 20.16 12.03
CA PHE A 338 -1.17 19.21 10.93
C PHE A 338 -1.53 17.79 11.38
N LEU A 339 -0.98 17.31 12.50
CA LEU A 339 -1.29 15.98 13.02
C LEU A 339 -2.77 15.82 13.40
N LYS A 340 -3.40 16.86 13.98
CA LYS A 340 -4.85 16.85 14.27
C LYS A 340 -5.65 16.73 12.98
N GLU A 341 -5.28 17.46 11.93
CA GLU A 341 -5.92 17.38 10.62
C GLU A 341 -5.81 15.97 10.03
N VAL A 342 -4.60 15.40 10.03
CA VAL A 342 -4.34 14.03 9.56
C VAL A 342 -5.17 12.99 10.34
N ALA A 343 -5.33 13.18 11.65
CA ALA A 343 -6.17 12.32 12.49
C ALA A 343 -7.69 12.49 12.28
N GLN A 344 -8.12 13.53 11.55
CA GLN A 344 -9.51 13.85 11.24
C GLN A 344 -9.90 13.59 9.78
N ALA A 345 -8.93 13.67 8.85
CA ALA A 345 -9.03 13.14 7.50
C ALA A 345 -9.44 11.67 7.54
#